data_AF-A0A355TST5-F1
#
_entry.id   AF-A0A355TST5-F1
#
_cell.length_a   1.000
_cell.length_b   1.000
_cell.length_c   1.000
_cell.angle_alpha   90.00
_cell.angle_beta   90.00
_cell.angle_gamma   90.00
#
_symmetry.space_group_name_H-M   'P 1'
#
loop_
_entity.id
_entity.type
_entity.pdbx_description
1 polymer ?
#
loop_
_entity_poly.entity_id
_entity_poly.type
_entity_poly.pdbx_seq_one_letter_code
_entity_poly.pdbx_strand_id
1 'polypeptide(L)'
;MAIDHAKLIEALNESDPGVQWFADIKLQTVRKVSLQDPQGIERFKRDMAADAKRFVQIPKKTGTERYAELQGFIKIVADKALAAKLTDALTSPAPYREFRLLLERKAKEKRQLDAYLKSCSQKRLENFLKLTHLG
;
A
#
# COMPACT_ATOMS: atom_id res chain seq x y z
N MET A 1 -3.15 20.10 13.72
CA MET A 1 -4.09 19.12 13.12
C MET A 1 -3.32 18.36 12.06
N ALA A 2 -3.38 17.03 12.06
CA ALA A 2 -2.59 16.16 11.19
C ALA A 2 -3.44 15.64 10.02
N ILE A 3 -2.78 15.26 8.92
CA ILE A 3 -3.42 14.64 7.75
C ILE A 3 -4.18 13.36 8.16
N ASP A 4 -5.28 13.06 7.48
CA ASP A 4 -6.07 11.84 7.72
C ASP A 4 -5.24 10.56 7.47
N HIS A 5 -4.75 9.94 8.55
CA HIS A 5 -3.97 8.71 8.52
C HIS A 5 -4.76 7.50 8.01
N ALA A 6 -6.07 7.44 8.24
CA ALA A 6 -6.89 6.32 7.77
C ALA A 6 -6.93 6.34 6.23
N LYS A 7 -7.11 7.53 5.66
CA LYS A 7 -7.06 7.73 4.20
C LYS A 7 -5.67 7.53 3.62
N LEU A 8 -4.60 7.86 4.34
CA LEU A 8 -3.23 7.55 3.91
C LEU A 8 -2.99 6.03 3.85
N ILE A 9 -3.47 5.28 4.84
CA ILE A 9 -3.38 3.81 4.82
C ILE A 9 -4.20 3.22 3.67
N GLU A 10 -5.40 3.75 3.40
CA GLU A 10 -6.20 3.36 2.23
C GLU A 10 -5.42 3.60 0.94
N ALA A 11 -4.84 4.79 0.76
CA ALA A 11 -4.04 5.17 -0.40
C ALA A 11 -2.80 4.28 -0.60
N LEU A 12 -2.08 3.95 0.49
CA LEU A 12 -0.88 3.09 0.45
C LEU A 12 -1.19 1.62 0.13
N ASN A 13 -2.44 1.20 0.30
CA ASN A 13 -2.90 -0.15 0.01
C ASN A 13 -3.70 -0.26 -1.29
N GLU A 14 -4.02 0.87 -1.93
CA GLU A 14 -4.70 0.90 -3.22
C GLU A 14 -3.90 0.11 -4.26
N SER A 15 -4.63 -0.74 -4.97
CA SER A 15 -4.07 -1.66 -5.97
C SER A 15 -4.51 -1.33 -7.39
N ASP A 16 -5.49 -0.44 -7.55
CA ASP A 16 -5.98 -0.02 -8.85
C ASP A 16 -4.92 0.85 -9.58
N PRO A 17 -4.44 0.44 -10.77
CA PRO A 17 -3.52 1.24 -11.57
C PRO A 17 -4.16 2.56 -12.05
N GLY A 18 -5.48 2.62 -12.24
CA GLY A 18 -6.23 3.79 -12.73
C GLY A 18 -6.48 4.88 -11.69
N VAL A 19 -6.07 4.66 -10.43
CA VAL A 19 -6.26 5.60 -9.32
C VAL A 19 -4.92 6.17 -8.87
N GLN A 20 -4.81 7.48 -8.67
CA GLN A 20 -3.67 8.12 -8.02
C GLN A 20 -4.13 8.85 -6.76
N TRP A 21 -3.30 8.86 -5.74
CA TRP A 21 -3.61 9.50 -4.46
C TRP A 21 -2.62 10.61 -4.16
N PHE A 22 -3.12 11.71 -3.61
CA PHE A 22 -2.33 12.89 -3.25
C PHE A 22 -2.69 13.37 -1.85
N ALA A 23 -1.68 13.70 -1.04
CA ALA A 23 -1.86 14.47 0.16
C ALA A 23 -1.95 15.96 -0.22
N ASP A 24 -3.03 16.61 0.19
CA ASP A 24 -3.24 18.05 0.07
C ASP A 24 -2.78 18.72 1.36
N ILE A 25 -1.59 19.33 1.34
CA ILE A 25 -0.95 19.90 2.53
C ILE A 25 -1.77 21.07 3.08
N LYS A 26 -2.39 21.87 2.22
CA LYS A 26 -3.13 23.07 2.67
C LYS A 26 -4.43 22.69 3.37
N LEU A 27 -5.15 21.71 2.84
CA LEU A 27 -6.42 21.25 3.43
C LEU A 27 -6.23 20.12 4.44
N GLN A 28 -5.03 19.57 4.55
CA GLN A 28 -4.72 18.44 5.43
C GLN A 28 -5.60 17.22 5.10
N THR A 29 -5.92 17.04 3.82
CA THR A 29 -6.79 15.95 3.32
C THR A 29 -6.04 15.05 2.35
N VAL A 30 -6.57 13.85 2.11
CA VAL A 30 -6.09 12.93 1.09
C VAL A 30 -7.09 12.90 -0.07
N ARG A 31 -6.62 13.21 -1.27
CA ARG A 31 -7.41 13.25 -2.50
C ARG A 31 -7.16 12.03 -3.36
N LYS A 32 -8.25 11.43 -3.84
CA LYS A 32 -8.27 10.37 -4.85
C LYS A 32 -8.51 10.99 -6.23
N VAL A 33 -7.66 10.68 -7.19
CA VAL A 33 -7.79 11.08 -8.59
C VAL A 33 -7.90 9.81 -9.42
N SER A 34 -9.00 9.63 -10.14
CA SER A 34 -9.24 8.43 -10.95
C SER A 34 -9.52 8.79 -12.40
N LEU A 35 -9.01 7.98 -13.33
CA LEU A 35 -9.36 8.07 -14.76
C LEU A 35 -10.85 7.87 -15.03
N GLN A 36 -11.57 7.26 -14.09
CA GLN A 36 -13.02 7.06 -14.16
C GLN A 36 -13.82 8.31 -13.77
N ASP A 37 -13.17 9.37 -13.28
CA ASP A 37 -13.79 10.65 -12.95
C ASP A 37 -13.13 11.82 -13.72
N PRO A 38 -13.59 12.08 -14.95
CA PRO A 38 -13.05 13.17 -15.77
C PRO A 38 -13.24 14.56 -15.14
N GLN A 39 -14.34 14.78 -14.42
CA GLN A 39 -14.60 16.06 -13.77
C GLN A 39 -13.66 16.29 -12.59
N GLY A 40 -13.41 15.25 -11.79
CA GLY A 40 -12.43 15.26 -10.71
C GLY A 40 -11.02 15.55 -11.21
N ILE A 41 -10.61 14.96 -12.35
CA ILE A 41 -9.33 15.24 -12.99
C ILE A 41 -9.21 16.70 -13.39
N GLU A 42 -10.22 17.27 -14.04
CA GLU A 42 -10.17 18.67 -14.47
C GLU A 42 -10.13 19.65 -13.29
N ARG A 43 -10.85 19.36 -12.20
CA ARG A 43 -10.74 20.13 -10.94
C ARG A 43 -9.34 20.03 -10.36
N PHE A 44 -8.77 18.82 -10.31
CA PHE A 44 -7.44 18.60 -9.77
C PHE A 44 -6.35 19.30 -10.61
N LYS A 45 -6.46 19.28 -11.94
CA LYS A 45 -5.55 20.02 -12.83
C LYS A 45 -5.58 21.53 -12.57
N ARG A 46 -6.77 22.11 -12.35
CA ARG A 46 -6.90 23.54 -12.00
C ARG A 46 -6.23 23.84 -10.66
N ASP A 47 -6.48 23.01 -9.65
CA ASP A 47 -5.87 23.18 -8.32
C ASP A 47 -4.34 23.06 -8.39
N MET A 48 -3.82 22.10 -9.18
CA MET A 48 -2.38 21.95 -9.42
C MET A 48 -1.78 23.14 -10.19
N ALA A 49 -2.48 23.69 -11.17
CA ALA A 49 -2.02 24.85 -11.92
C ALA A 49 -1.92 26.10 -11.04
N ALA A 50 -2.79 26.21 -10.03
CA ALA A 50 -2.75 27.30 -9.06
C ALA A 50 -1.62 27.14 -8.04
N ASP A 51 -1.40 25.93 -7.51
CA ASP A 51 -0.33 25.65 -6.55
C ASP A 51 0.06 24.16 -6.56
N ALA A 52 1.05 23.81 -7.38
CA ALA A 52 1.52 22.43 -7.49
C ALA A 52 2.25 21.95 -6.23
N LYS A 53 2.92 22.85 -5.48
CA LYS A 53 3.74 22.50 -4.31
C LYS A 53 2.89 22.05 -3.12
N ARG A 54 1.60 22.39 -3.13
CA ARG A 54 0.61 21.97 -2.13
C ARG A 54 0.31 20.47 -2.16
N PHE A 55 0.54 19.78 -3.27
CA PHE A 55 0.17 18.38 -3.43
C PHE A 55 1.39 17.47 -3.41
N VAL A 56 1.33 16.46 -2.55
CA VAL A 56 2.36 15.41 -2.48
C VAL A 56 1.75 14.10 -2.93
N GLN A 57 2.32 13.48 -3.96
CA GLN A 57 1.84 12.19 -4.43
C GLN A 57 2.14 11.11 -3.38
N ILE A 58 1.12 10.33 -3.03
CA ILE A 58 1.28 9.18 -2.15
C ILE A 58 1.80 8.02 -3.00
N PRO A 59 2.95 7.43 -2.65
CA PRO A 59 3.57 6.41 -3.49
C PRO A 59 2.72 5.13 -3.50
N LYS A 60 2.56 4.56 -4.70
CA LYS A 60 1.99 3.22 -4.85
C LYS A 60 3.01 2.16 -4.51
N LYS A 61 2.50 1.04 -4.01
CA LYS A 61 3.30 -0.16 -3.83
C LYS A 61 3.69 -0.77 -5.18
N THR A 62 4.98 -0.80 -5.45
CA THR A 62 5.57 -1.45 -6.63
C THR A 62 5.49 -2.98 -6.54
N GLY A 63 5.64 -3.66 -7.69
CA GLY A 63 5.74 -5.13 -7.73
C GLY A 63 6.91 -5.67 -6.90
N THR A 64 8.03 -4.94 -6.88
CA THR A 64 9.22 -5.28 -6.10
C THR A 64 8.95 -5.20 -4.59
N GLU A 65 8.29 -4.15 -4.11
CA GLU A 65 7.92 -4.03 -2.69
C GLU A 65 6.92 -5.11 -2.26
N ARG A 66 5.96 -5.44 -3.13
CA ARG A 66 5.03 -6.57 -2.94
C ARG A 66 5.79 -7.88 -2.77
N TYR A 67 6.75 -8.14 -3.63
CA TYR A 67 7.56 -9.34 -3.57
C TYR A 67 8.45 -9.40 -2.32
N ALA A 68 9.10 -8.29 -1.98
CA ALA A 68 9.96 -8.19 -0.80
C ALA A 68 9.20 -8.42 0.51
N GLU A 69 7.96 -7.94 0.61
CA GLU A 69 7.11 -8.22 1.77
C GLU A 69 6.79 -9.72 1.91
N LEU A 70 6.44 -10.41 0.81
CA LEU A 70 6.19 -11.85 0.84
C LEU A 70 7.44 -12.65 1.23
N GLN A 71 8.61 -12.29 0.68
CA GLN A 71 9.88 -12.88 1.09
C GLN A 71 10.20 -12.63 2.56
N GLY A 72 9.91 -11.43 3.06
CA GLY A 72 10.10 -11.09 4.48
C GLY A 72 9.19 -11.91 5.39
N PHE A 73 7.94 -12.16 4.97
CA PHE A 73 7.03 -13.03 5.70
C PHE A 73 7.54 -14.48 5.77
N ILE A 74 8.01 -15.05 4.64
CA ILE A 74 8.55 -16.42 4.61
C ILE A 74 9.66 -16.62 5.67
N LYS A 75 10.53 -15.62 5.84
CA LYS A 75 11.66 -15.69 6.80
C LYS A 75 11.23 -15.79 8.26
N ILE A 76 10.02 -15.35 8.61
CA ILE A 76 9.49 -15.38 9.98
C ILE A 76 8.54 -16.57 10.22
N VAL A 77 8.25 -17.37 9.20
CA VAL A 77 7.41 -18.57 9.34
C VAL A 77 8.20 -19.67 10.03
N ALA A 78 7.69 -20.13 11.18
CA ALA A 78 8.34 -21.18 11.97
C ALA A 78 8.24 -22.59 11.34
N ASP A 79 7.13 -22.88 10.64
CA ASP A 79 6.92 -24.15 9.93
C ASP A 79 7.75 -24.19 8.65
N LYS A 80 8.84 -24.95 8.66
CA LYS A 80 9.76 -25.08 7.51
C LYS A 80 9.09 -25.68 6.27
N ALA A 81 8.14 -26.60 6.45
CA ALA A 81 7.43 -27.21 5.32
C ALA A 81 6.47 -26.19 4.67
N LEU A 82 5.83 -25.36 5.49
CA LEU A 82 5.04 -24.24 4.99
C LEU A 82 5.93 -23.18 4.32
N ALA A 83 7.06 -22.83 4.92
CA ALA A 83 8.00 -21.86 4.35
C ALA A 83 8.51 -22.28 2.97
N ALA A 84 8.78 -23.57 2.75
CA ALA A 84 9.12 -24.12 1.44
C ALA A 84 7.98 -23.92 0.43
N LYS A 85 6.74 -24.31 0.78
CA LYS A 85 5.57 -24.13 -0.09
C LYS A 85 5.29 -22.66 -0.44
N LEU A 86 5.46 -21.76 0.53
CA LEU A 86 5.33 -20.32 0.31
C LEU A 86 6.45 -19.78 -0.59
N THR A 87 7.67 -20.32 -0.47
CA THR A 87 8.77 -19.97 -1.36
C THR A 87 8.46 -20.39 -2.80
N ASP A 88 7.92 -21.60 -3.01
CA ASP A 88 7.52 -22.06 -4.35
C ASP A 88 6.40 -21.18 -4.93
N ALA A 89 5.46 -20.75 -4.10
CA ALA A 89 4.37 -19.86 -4.49
C ALA A 89 4.84 -18.47 -4.99
N LEU A 90 6.08 -18.05 -4.67
CA LEU A 90 6.65 -16.81 -5.22
C LEU A 90 6.89 -16.87 -6.73
N THR A 91 6.99 -18.07 -7.31
CA THR A 91 7.19 -18.28 -8.75
C THR A 91 5.89 -18.21 -9.55
N SER A 92 4.74 -18.21 -8.87
CA SER A 92 3.43 -18.12 -9.51
C SER A 92 3.22 -16.76 -10.20
N PRO A 93 2.42 -16.69 -11.28
CA PRO A 93 1.94 -15.42 -11.84
C PRO A 93 1.15 -14.56 -10.84
N ALA A 94 0.60 -15.15 -9.77
CA ALA A 94 -0.17 -14.44 -8.76
C ALA A 94 0.25 -14.82 -7.31
N PRO A 95 1.46 -14.46 -6.84
CA PRO A 95 2.01 -14.94 -5.58
C PRO A 95 1.14 -14.63 -4.35
N TYR A 96 0.55 -13.43 -4.30
CA TYR A 96 -0.33 -13.03 -3.19
C TYR A 96 -1.57 -13.92 -3.07
N ARG A 97 -2.13 -14.34 -4.21
CA ARG A 97 -3.28 -15.24 -4.23
C ARG A 97 -2.88 -16.62 -3.73
N GLU A 98 -1.78 -17.17 -4.24
CA GLU A 98 -1.28 -18.47 -3.84
C GLU A 98 -0.93 -18.52 -2.34
N PHE A 99 -0.30 -17.48 -1.81
CA PHE A 99 -0.03 -17.36 -0.36
C PHE A 99 -1.32 -17.43 0.45
N ARG A 100 -2.35 -16.69 0.04
CA ARG A 100 -3.65 -16.70 0.74
C ARG A 100 -4.32 -18.07 0.70
N LEU A 101 -4.24 -18.77 -0.43
CA LEU A 101 -4.79 -20.13 -0.58
C LEU A 101 -4.05 -21.13 0.31
N LEU A 102 -2.72 -21.10 0.31
CA LEU A 102 -1.90 -21.97 1.17
C LEU A 102 -2.16 -21.75 2.66
N LEU A 103 -2.56 -20.53 3.03
CA LEU A 103 -2.85 -20.15 4.41
C LEU A 103 -4.34 -20.24 4.78
N GLU A 104 -5.23 -20.55 3.83
CA GLU A 104 -6.67 -20.51 4.04
C GLU A 104 -7.13 -21.45 5.17
N ARG A 105 -6.54 -22.65 5.21
CA ARG A 105 -6.79 -23.67 6.25
C ARG A 105 -5.89 -23.52 7.48
N LYS A 106 -4.99 -22.53 7.49
CA LYS A 106 -3.99 -22.28 8.54
C LYS A 106 -4.27 -20.95 9.24
N ALA A 107 -5.30 -20.94 10.10
CA ALA A 107 -5.83 -19.71 10.70
C ALA A 107 -4.78 -18.90 11.49
N LYS A 108 -3.84 -19.56 12.16
CA LYS A 108 -2.76 -18.88 12.92
C LYS A 108 -1.81 -18.15 11.97
N GLU A 109 -1.34 -18.84 10.94
CA GLU A 109 -0.39 -18.32 9.97
C GLU A 109 -1.03 -17.26 9.06
N LYS A 110 -2.32 -17.40 8.74
CA LYS A 110 -3.11 -16.35 8.08
C LYS A 110 -3.14 -15.06 8.91
N ARG A 111 -3.45 -15.15 10.21
CA ARG A 111 -3.42 -14.00 11.13
C ARG A 111 -2.01 -13.38 11.23
N GLN A 112 -0.98 -14.21 11.22
CA GLN A 112 0.41 -13.73 11.20
C GLN A 112 0.74 -12.97 9.92
N LEU A 113 0.31 -13.46 8.76
CA LEU A 113 0.48 -12.74 7.49
C LEU A 113 -0.24 -11.39 7.52
N ASP A 114 -1.50 -11.36 7.97
CA ASP A 114 -2.27 -10.12 8.03
C ASP A 114 -1.63 -9.09 8.98
N ALA A 115 -1.16 -9.54 10.15
CA ALA A 115 -0.43 -8.70 11.10
C ALA A 115 0.89 -8.18 10.52
N TYR A 116 1.62 -9.02 9.77
CA TYR A 116 2.87 -8.64 9.11
C TYR A 116 2.62 -7.59 8.02
N LEU A 117 1.65 -7.80 7.13
CA LEU A 117 1.29 -6.84 6.08
C LEU A 117 0.80 -5.51 6.67
N LYS A 118 0.11 -5.54 7.81
CA LYS A 118 -0.29 -4.35 8.56
C LYS A 118 0.94 -3.58 9.06
N SER A 119 1.95 -4.25 9.63
CA SER A 119 3.16 -3.59 10.11
C SER A 119 3.98 -2.99 8.96
N CYS A 120 4.07 -3.68 7.81
CA CYS A 120 4.69 -3.14 6.59
C CYS A 120 3.98 -1.86 6.13
N SER A 121 2.64 -1.83 6.19
CA SER A 121 1.85 -0.65 5.81
C SER A 121 2.03 0.51 6.78
N GLN A 122 2.12 0.24 8.08
CA GLN A 122 2.44 1.26 9.09
C GLN A 122 3.84 1.84 8.87
N LYS A 123 4.85 1.00 8.64
CA LYS A 123 6.21 1.46 8.34
C LYS A 123 6.28 2.32 7.07
N ARG A 124 5.51 1.97 6.04
CA ARG A 124 5.39 2.79 4.82
C ARG A 124 4.75 4.15 5.11
N LEU A 125 3.70 4.18 5.93
CA LEU A 125 3.08 5.43 6.39
C LEU A 125 4.08 6.32 7.14
N GLU A 126 4.78 5.77 8.13
CA GLU A 126 5.77 6.50 8.92
C GLU A 126 6.89 7.07 8.03
N ASN A 127 7.42 6.26 7.11
CA ASN A 127 8.43 6.70 6.15
C ASN A 127 7.90 7.82 5.25
N PHE A 128 6.67 7.71 4.75
CA PHE A 128 6.05 8.74 3.93
C PHE A 128 5.92 10.05 4.69
N LEU A 129 5.34 10.03 5.90
CA LEU A 129 5.18 11.22 6.74
C LEU A 129 6.53 11.88 7.06
N LYS A 130 7.56 11.08 7.37
CA LYS A 130 8.91 11.56 7.66
C LYS A 130 9.58 12.22 6.46
N LEU A 131 9.50 11.61 5.28
CA LEU A 131 10.13 12.12 4.05
C LEU A 131 9.44 13.38 3.51
N THR A 132 8.15 13.54 3.81
CA THR A 132 7.32 14.64 3.30
C THR A 132 7.13 15.75 4.31
N HIS A 133 7.65 15.58 5.54
CA HIS A 133 7.46 16.50 6.67
C HIS A 133 5.98 16.77 6.97
N LEU A 134 5.12 15.76 6.78
CA LEU A 134 3.68 15.82 7.00
C LEU A 134 3.23 15.16 8.33
N GLY A 135 4.18 14.60 9.07
CA GLY A 135 3.97 13.94 10.37
C GLY A 135 4.17 14.86 11.56
#